data_AF-A0A7S8ISI1-F1
#
_entry.id   AF-A0A7S8ISI1-F1
#
_cell.length_a   1.000
_cell.length_b   1.000
_cell.length_c   1.000
_cell.angle_alpha   90.00
_cell.angle_beta   90.00
_cell.angle_gamma   90.00
#
_symmetry.space_group_name_H-M   'P 1'
#
loop_
_entity.id
_entity.type
_entity.pdbx_description
1 polymer ?
#
loop_
_entity_poly.entity_id
_entity_poly.type
_entity_poly.pdbx_seq_one_letter_code
_entity_poly.pdbx_strand_id
1 'polypeptide(L)'
;MGPLARRSEPPCAYRTDRREPGRGAQRHGRGRERHPCLLAARTETCFRTFLAEAALAQRGRSDALWRIYRSDGVTLGFTTHDRDLLFDGVLHRAAPGMLPSAIRKTIGFSDDESEVEGAISHAAIREEDLVAGRYDGARVESGIVDWQSLETATLHGGSIGSVSQEGGKFAAQLRSAKADLDVDPVPLSSPTCRASFCGPECALNPLDHETRTTIRSVDPDANRIATEEADHSGYSFGTVTFLDGTMAGLSARIIATSQVGLTLDRPVDPALATGARVKLREGCDKTIATCTGRFDNACNFRGEPFLPGNDMLAQYPMPR
;
A
#
# COMPACT_ATOMS: atom_id res chain seq x y z
N MET A 1 -14.86 53.52 21.08
CA MET A 1 -13.62 54.00 20.43
C MET A 1 -12.87 52.78 19.93
N GLY A 2 -12.45 52.82 18.66
CA GLY A 2 -12.39 51.67 17.76
C GLY A 2 -11.23 50.67 17.94
N PRO A 3 -11.37 49.46 17.37
CA PRO A 3 -10.31 48.45 17.36
C PRO A 3 -9.31 48.69 16.23
N LEU A 4 -8.05 48.34 16.51
CA LEU A 4 -6.88 48.47 15.66
C LEU A 4 -6.97 47.57 14.42
N ALA A 5 -6.94 48.21 13.24
CA ALA A 5 -6.82 47.57 11.95
C ALA A 5 -5.42 46.95 11.77
N ARG A 6 -5.34 45.64 11.51
CA ARG A 6 -4.15 45.01 10.91
C ARG A 6 -4.32 45.00 9.40
N ARG A 7 -3.35 45.63 8.73
CA ARG A 7 -3.27 45.80 7.29
C ARG A 7 -2.95 44.46 6.63
N SER A 8 -3.69 44.15 5.56
CA SER A 8 -3.42 43.11 4.59
C SER A 8 -2.20 43.47 3.73
N GLU A 9 -1.19 42.62 3.69
CA GLU A 9 -0.13 42.65 2.68
C GLU A 9 -0.54 41.80 1.45
N PRO A 10 -0.22 42.23 0.22
CA PRO A 10 -0.66 41.57 -1.01
C PRO A 10 0.21 40.35 -1.38
N PRO A 11 -0.33 39.37 -2.14
CA PRO A 11 0.41 38.16 -2.48
C PRO A 11 1.47 38.38 -3.57
N CYS A 12 2.56 37.63 -3.41
CA CYS A 12 3.75 37.56 -4.24
C CYS A 12 3.50 37.58 -5.76
N ALA A 13 4.15 38.52 -6.44
CA ALA A 13 4.31 38.53 -7.88
C ALA A 13 5.23 37.38 -8.34
N TYR A 14 4.76 36.63 -9.33
CA TYR A 14 5.49 35.60 -10.07
C TYR A 14 6.69 36.24 -10.79
N ARG A 15 7.93 35.90 -10.40
CA ARG A 15 9.15 36.33 -11.10
C ARG A 15 9.71 35.13 -11.87
N THR A 16 9.56 35.15 -13.19
CA THR A 16 10.13 34.17 -14.12
C THR A 16 11.56 34.57 -14.45
N ASP A 17 12.55 33.92 -13.84
CA ASP A 17 13.95 34.08 -14.23
C ASP A 17 14.36 32.92 -15.15
N ARG A 18 14.39 33.20 -16.47
CA ARG A 18 14.97 32.31 -17.49
C ARG A 18 16.50 32.42 -17.39
N ARG A 19 17.18 31.33 -17.06
CA ARG A 19 18.63 31.22 -17.26
C ARG A 19 18.97 30.19 -18.33
N GLU A 20 19.61 30.67 -19.39
CA GLU A 20 20.25 29.90 -20.46
C GLU A 20 21.56 29.24 -19.98
N PRO A 21 22.02 28.14 -20.60
CA PRO A 21 23.23 27.42 -20.19
C PRO A 21 24.50 27.98 -20.83
N GLY A 22 25.47 28.37 -19.98
CA GLY A 22 26.81 28.83 -20.39
C GLY A 22 27.81 27.70 -20.63
N ARG A 23 28.58 27.82 -21.72
CA ARG A 23 29.66 26.92 -22.16
C ARG A 23 30.97 27.13 -21.38
N GLY A 24 31.63 26.03 -21.03
CA GLY A 24 33.05 25.75 -21.26
C GLY A 24 34.12 26.31 -20.30
N ALA A 25 34.93 25.41 -19.71
CA ALA A 25 36.39 25.58 -19.58
C ALA A 25 37.08 24.26 -19.15
N GLN A 26 37.94 23.75 -20.03
CA GLN A 26 38.88 22.66 -19.79
C GLN A 26 40.05 23.15 -18.92
N ARG A 27 40.48 22.35 -17.93
CA ARG A 27 41.82 22.46 -17.33
C ARG A 27 42.46 21.09 -17.17
N HIS A 28 43.62 20.93 -17.80
CA HIS A 28 44.54 19.82 -17.65
C HIS A 28 45.25 19.86 -16.29
N GLY A 29 45.32 18.72 -15.60
CA GLY A 29 46.18 18.47 -14.44
C GLY A 29 46.71 17.04 -14.50
N ARG A 30 48.04 16.90 -14.56
CA ARG A 30 48.78 15.63 -14.69
C ARG A 30 48.84 14.86 -13.36
N GLY A 31 48.73 13.54 -13.46
CA GLY A 31 49.62 12.58 -12.79
C GLY A 31 49.30 12.15 -11.35
N ARG A 32 48.67 10.98 -11.20
CA ARG A 32 49.07 9.96 -10.21
C ARG A 32 48.53 8.60 -10.65
N GLU A 33 49.43 7.70 -10.99
CA GLU A 33 49.19 6.30 -11.35
C GLU A 33 48.40 5.59 -10.25
N ARG A 34 47.26 4.98 -10.61
CA ARG A 34 46.51 4.04 -9.79
C ARG A 34 46.02 2.89 -10.67
N HIS A 35 46.21 1.68 -10.15
CA HIS A 35 45.89 0.37 -10.72
C HIS A 35 44.56 0.30 -11.49
N PRO A 36 44.52 -0.35 -12.67
CA PRO A 36 43.28 -0.57 -13.41
C PRO A 36 42.64 -1.90 -12.97
N CYS A 37 41.58 -1.88 -12.17
CA CYS A 37 40.67 -3.04 -12.00
C CYS A 37 39.38 -2.76 -11.19
N LEU A 38 38.74 -1.60 -11.32
CA LEU A 38 37.48 -1.31 -10.59
C LEU A 38 36.39 -0.59 -11.41
N LEU A 39 36.40 -0.72 -12.74
CA LEU A 39 35.28 -0.28 -13.58
C LEU A 39 35.02 -1.27 -14.72
N ALA A 40 34.21 -2.30 -14.44
CA ALA A 40 33.33 -2.99 -15.40
C ALA A 40 32.66 -4.19 -14.72
N ALA A 41 31.57 -3.94 -13.98
CA ALA A 41 30.59 -4.98 -13.65
C ALA A 41 29.20 -4.46 -14.04
N ARG A 42 29.04 -4.20 -15.34
CA ARG A 42 27.77 -3.92 -16.01
C ARG A 42 27.67 -4.86 -17.19
N THR A 43 27.22 -6.08 -16.96
CA THR A 43 26.63 -6.98 -17.98
C THR A 43 25.88 -8.10 -17.28
N GLU A 44 24.62 -8.31 -17.65
CA GLU A 44 23.66 -9.31 -17.15
C GLU A 44 24.12 -10.78 -17.28
N THR A 45 25.28 -11.02 -17.88
CA THR A 45 25.82 -12.35 -18.14
C THR A 45 26.50 -12.98 -16.91
N CYS A 46 27.00 -12.19 -15.95
CA CYS A 46 27.62 -12.76 -14.73
C CYS A 46 26.61 -13.32 -13.71
N PHE A 47 25.36 -12.85 -13.72
CA PHE A 47 24.36 -13.26 -12.72
C PHE A 47 23.78 -14.66 -13.00
N ARG A 48 23.70 -15.06 -14.29
CA ARG A 48 23.27 -16.41 -14.68
C ARG A 48 24.28 -17.49 -14.30
N THR A 49 25.57 -17.18 -14.32
CA THR A 49 26.63 -18.13 -13.93
C THR A 49 26.66 -18.34 -12.42
N PHE A 50 26.45 -17.30 -11.60
CA PHE A 50 26.49 -17.43 -10.13
C PHE A 50 25.34 -18.26 -9.56
N LEU A 51 24.11 -18.09 -10.07
CA LEU A 51 22.96 -18.90 -9.63
C LEU A 51 23.02 -20.34 -10.16
N ALA A 52 23.54 -20.56 -11.37
CA ALA A 52 23.74 -21.90 -11.90
C ALA A 52 24.88 -22.64 -11.19
N GLU A 53 26.01 -21.97 -10.88
CA GLU A 53 27.11 -22.57 -10.13
C GLU A 53 26.77 -22.77 -8.65
N ALA A 54 26.03 -21.87 -8.00
CA ALA A 54 25.55 -22.08 -6.63
C ALA A 54 24.53 -23.23 -6.55
N ALA A 55 23.58 -23.32 -7.49
CA ALA A 55 22.62 -24.42 -7.55
C ALA A 55 23.26 -25.77 -7.95
N LEU A 56 24.35 -25.77 -8.74
CA LEU A 56 25.09 -26.99 -9.09
C LEU A 56 26.13 -27.38 -8.02
N ALA A 57 26.67 -26.44 -7.24
CA ALA A 57 27.62 -26.70 -6.15
C ALA A 57 26.93 -27.14 -4.84
N GLN A 58 25.66 -26.76 -4.61
CA GLN A 58 24.90 -27.05 -3.39
C GLN A 58 23.89 -28.20 -3.54
N ARG A 59 24.32 -29.35 -4.06
CA ARG A 59 23.48 -30.57 -4.00
C ARG A 59 23.15 -30.91 -2.53
N GLY A 60 21.95 -30.54 -2.08
CA GLY A 60 21.36 -30.92 -0.79
C GLY A 60 21.41 -29.88 0.35
N ARG A 61 21.80 -28.61 0.09
CA ARG A 61 21.86 -27.58 1.16
C ARG A 61 20.86 -26.44 1.07
N SER A 62 20.16 -26.32 -0.05
CA SER A 62 19.20 -25.22 -0.26
C SER A 62 17.77 -25.72 -0.10
N ASP A 63 16.98 -25.01 0.70
CA ASP A 63 15.55 -25.22 0.88
C ASP A 63 14.77 -24.00 0.39
N ALA A 64 13.50 -24.20 0.01
CA ALA A 64 12.63 -23.08 -0.35
C ALA A 64 12.21 -22.33 0.93
N LEU A 65 12.05 -21.02 0.81
CA LEU A 65 11.53 -20.16 1.86
C LEU A 65 10.39 -19.29 1.33
N TRP A 66 9.48 -18.95 2.22
CA TRP A 66 8.39 -18.00 1.98
C TRP A 66 8.21 -17.07 3.16
N ARG A 67 7.86 -15.82 2.88
CA ARG A 67 7.42 -14.85 3.89
C ARG A 67 6.14 -14.19 3.43
N ILE A 68 5.17 -14.10 4.34
CA ILE A 68 3.92 -13.39 4.14
C ILE A 68 3.85 -12.28 5.18
N TYR A 69 3.74 -11.04 4.71
CA TYR A 69 3.60 -9.85 5.55
C TYR A 69 2.15 -9.35 5.42
N ARG A 70 1.34 -9.65 6.43
CA ARG A 70 -0.06 -9.21 6.49
C ARG A 70 -0.13 -7.72 6.84
N SER A 71 -1.19 -7.06 6.39
CA SER A 71 -1.43 -5.63 6.64
C SER A 71 -1.68 -5.29 8.11
N ASP A 72 -2.07 -6.29 8.91
CA ASP A 72 -2.26 -6.18 10.36
C ASP A 72 -0.96 -6.30 11.18
N GLY A 73 0.20 -6.44 10.52
CA GLY A 73 1.52 -6.53 11.15
C GLY A 73 1.97 -7.96 11.48
N VAL A 74 1.15 -8.98 11.23
CA VAL A 74 1.58 -10.38 11.39
C VAL A 74 2.51 -10.78 10.25
N THR A 75 3.67 -11.32 10.59
CA THR A 75 4.61 -11.91 9.63
C THR A 75 4.65 -13.42 9.81
N LEU A 76 4.43 -14.15 8.71
CA LEU A 76 4.50 -15.61 8.67
C LEU A 76 5.69 -16.04 7.81
N GLY A 77 6.56 -16.87 8.37
CA GLY A 77 7.67 -17.50 7.64
C GLY A 77 7.43 -18.98 7.48
N PHE A 78 7.77 -19.53 6.31
CA PHE A 78 7.71 -20.97 6.03
C PHE A 78 8.96 -21.43 5.31
N THR A 79 9.31 -22.70 5.48
CA THR A 79 10.40 -23.35 4.74
C THR A 79 10.04 -24.79 4.40
N THR A 80 10.56 -25.30 3.29
CA THR A 80 10.44 -26.74 2.94
C THR A 80 11.37 -27.62 3.76
N HIS A 81 12.28 -27.03 4.54
CA HIS A 81 13.13 -27.78 5.46
C HIS A 81 12.29 -28.57 6.47
N ASP A 82 12.87 -29.63 7.02
CA ASP A 82 12.21 -30.51 8.00
C ASP A 82 12.26 -29.94 9.43
N ARG A 83 12.89 -28.78 9.63
CA ARG A 83 13.01 -28.07 10.91
C ARG A 83 12.75 -26.59 10.75
N ASP A 84 12.26 -25.98 11.83
CA ASP A 84 12.09 -24.55 11.92
C ASP A 84 13.46 -23.84 11.83
N LEU A 85 13.53 -22.79 11.03
CA LEU A 85 14.72 -21.96 10.83
C LEU A 85 14.43 -20.54 11.30
N LEU A 86 15.38 -19.88 11.97
CA LEU A 86 15.23 -18.51 12.46
C LEU A 86 16.28 -17.61 11.81
N PHE A 87 15.85 -16.69 10.94
CA PHE A 87 16.72 -15.73 10.28
C PHE A 87 15.95 -14.45 9.90
N ASP A 88 16.67 -13.32 9.78
CA ASP A 88 16.09 -11.97 9.58
C ASP A 88 14.99 -11.60 10.60
N GLY A 89 15.08 -12.13 11.83
CA GLY A 89 14.10 -11.88 12.89
C GLY A 89 12.74 -12.57 12.69
N VAL A 90 12.62 -13.48 11.71
CA VAL A 90 11.38 -14.23 11.42
C VAL A 90 11.64 -15.71 11.66
N LEU A 91 10.72 -16.38 12.36
CA LEU A 91 10.71 -17.83 12.49
C LEU A 91 10.03 -18.43 11.25
N HIS A 92 10.80 -19.14 10.44
CA HIS A 92 10.33 -19.91 9.31
C HIS A 92 9.97 -21.31 9.76
N ARG A 93 8.68 -21.60 9.79
CA ARG A 93 8.17 -22.90 10.25
C ARG A 93 8.37 -23.98 9.19
N ALA A 94 8.77 -25.16 9.63
CA ALA A 94 8.89 -26.35 8.80
C ALA A 94 7.53 -26.70 8.19
N ALA A 95 7.45 -26.63 6.87
CA ALA A 95 6.29 -26.95 6.08
C ALA A 95 6.70 -27.74 4.82
N PRO A 96 7.27 -28.96 4.98
CA PRO A 96 7.79 -29.76 3.86
C PRO A 96 6.71 -30.18 2.85
N GLY A 97 5.42 -30.09 3.23
CA GLY A 97 4.28 -30.31 2.33
C GLY A 97 3.81 -29.07 1.57
N MET A 98 4.40 -27.89 1.84
CA MET A 98 4.09 -26.66 1.12
C MET A 98 4.89 -26.62 -0.17
N LEU A 99 4.33 -27.22 -1.22
CA LEU A 99 4.95 -27.26 -2.53
C LEU A 99 4.81 -25.89 -3.21
N PRO A 100 5.90 -25.29 -3.71
CA PRO A 100 5.80 -24.16 -4.62
C PRO A 100 4.95 -24.59 -5.81
N SER A 101 3.84 -23.90 -6.06
CA SER A 101 3.30 -23.93 -7.42
C SER A 101 4.34 -23.30 -8.34
N ALA A 102 4.32 -23.68 -9.61
CA ALA A 102 5.32 -23.22 -10.57
C ALA A 102 5.21 -21.70 -10.76
N ILE A 103 6.09 -20.93 -10.09
CA ILE A 103 6.24 -19.49 -10.33
C ILE A 103 6.80 -19.33 -11.75
N ARG A 104 5.95 -18.94 -12.70
CA ARG A 104 6.37 -18.70 -14.07
C ARG A 104 6.95 -17.29 -14.18
N LYS A 105 8.22 -17.21 -14.60
CA LYS A 105 8.86 -15.93 -14.95
C LYS A 105 8.79 -15.73 -16.46
N THR A 106 8.29 -14.57 -16.83
CA THR A 106 8.12 -14.12 -18.21
C THR A 106 8.89 -12.82 -18.42
N ILE A 107 9.44 -12.63 -19.63
CA ILE A 107 10.26 -11.46 -19.97
C ILE A 107 9.38 -10.24 -20.35
N GLY A 108 8.13 -10.46 -20.77
CA GLY A 108 7.21 -9.40 -21.21
C GLY A 108 6.69 -8.51 -20.07
N PHE A 109 6.09 -7.39 -20.44
CA PHE A 109 5.41 -6.46 -19.51
C PHE A 109 3.90 -6.76 -19.37
N SER A 110 3.39 -7.80 -20.02
CA SER A 110 2.03 -8.26 -19.74
C SER A 110 1.89 -8.56 -18.25
N ASP A 111 0.72 -8.26 -17.72
CA ASP A 111 0.34 -8.72 -16.39
C ASP A 111 0.15 -10.23 -16.50
N ASP A 112 1.29 -10.93 -16.45
CA ASP A 112 1.33 -12.37 -16.46
C ASP A 112 0.87 -12.77 -15.07
N GLU A 113 -0.46 -12.89 -14.94
CA GLU A 113 -1.13 -13.44 -13.78
C GLU A 113 -0.40 -14.74 -13.44
N SER A 114 0.44 -14.67 -12.42
CA SER A 114 1.12 -15.83 -11.90
C SER A 114 0.16 -16.42 -10.90
N GLU A 115 -0.75 -17.26 -11.40
CA GLU A 115 -1.64 -18.00 -10.54
C GLU A 115 -0.80 -18.97 -9.72
N VAL A 116 -0.55 -18.58 -8.46
CA VAL A 116 0.03 -19.49 -7.50
C VAL A 116 -1.10 -20.34 -6.97
N GLU A 117 -1.39 -21.43 -7.68
CA GLU A 117 -2.18 -22.54 -7.15
C GLU A 117 -1.36 -23.29 -6.09
N GLY A 118 -1.23 -22.66 -4.92
CA GLY A 118 -0.66 -23.30 -3.74
C GLY A 118 -1.76 -23.47 -2.73
N ALA A 119 -2.05 -24.71 -2.32
CA ALA A 119 -2.69 -24.91 -1.04
C ALA A 119 -1.71 -24.40 0.03
N ILE A 120 -1.85 -23.14 0.45
CA ILE A 120 -1.14 -22.63 1.62
C ILE A 120 -1.83 -23.20 2.87
N SER A 121 -1.90 -24.52 2.94
CA SER A 121 -2.51 -25.25 4.04
C SER A 121 -1.45 -25.48 5.10
N HIS A 122 -1.20 -24.45 5.90
CA HIS A 122 -0.47 -24.60 7.15
C HIS A 122 -1.43 -24.25 8.29
N ALA A 123 -1.31 -24.90 9.45
CA ALA A 123 -2.10 -24.56 10.64
C ALA A 123 -1.95 -23.08 11.10
N ALA A 124 -1.01 -22.35 10.51
CA ALA A 124 -0.75 -20.93 10.75
C ALA A 124 -1.60 -20.00 9.84
N ILE A 125 -2.24 -20.54 8.81
CA ILE A 125 -3.17 -19.83 7.93
C ILE A 125 -4.55 -20.39 8.22
N ARG A 126 -5.30 -19.67 9.03
CA ARG A 126 -6.64 -20.09 9.45
C ARG A 126 -7.66 -19.61 8.44
N GLU A 127 -8.68 -20.44 8.22
CA GLU A 127 -9.81 -20.11 7.35
C GLU A 127 -10.50 -18.81 7.81
N GLU A 128 -10.67 -18.65 9.13
CA GLU A 128 -11.21 -17.45 9.77
C GLU A 128 -10.44 -16.18 9.34
N ASP A 129 -9.10 -16.25 9.23
CA ASP A 129 -8.29 -15.10 8.84
C ASP A 129 -8.42 -14.78 7.35
N LEU A 130 -8.62 -15.80 6.52
CA LEU A 130 -8.83 -15.62 5.08
C LEU A 130 -10.18 -14.99 4.79
N VAL A 131 -11.25 -15.48 5.43
CA VAL A 131 -12.60 -14.91 5.32
C VAL A 131 -12.64 -13.49 5.88
N ALA A 132 -11.88 -13.19 6.94
CA ALA A 132 -11.74 -11.84 7.48
C ALA A 132 -10.91 -10.88 6.58
N GLY A 133 -10.39 -11.34 5.44
CA GLY A 133 -9.64 -10.52 4.49
C GLY A 133 -8.26 -10.07 5.02
N ARG A 134 -7.68 -10.78 5.99
CA ARG A 134 -6.38 -10.40 6.59
C ARG A 134 -5.19 -10.60 5.64
N TYR A 135 -5.39 -11.36 4.57
CA TYR A 135 -4.39 -11.62 3.54
C TYR A 135 -4.57 -10.75 2.29
N ASP A 136 -5.64 -9.95 2.21
CA ASP A 136 -5.87 -9.06 1.08
C ASP A 136 -4.76 -8.01 0.98
N GLY A 137 -4.05 -7.98 -0.14
CA GLY A 137 -2.91 -7.09 -0.36
C GLY A 137 -1.68 -7.44 0.49
N ALA A 138 -1.65 -8.61 1.16
CA ALA A 138 -0.50 -9.02 1.94
C ALA A 138 0.72 -9.22 1.02
N ARG A 139 1.87 -8.69 1.43
CA ARG A 139 3.11 -8.83 0.66
C ARG A 139 3.65 -10.24 0.82
N VAL A 140 4.07 -10.87 -0.28
CA VAL A 140 4.66 -12.20 -0.28
C VAL A 140 6.05 -12.15 -0.90
N GLU A 141 6.99 -12.84 -0.28
CA GLU A 141 8.32 -13.10 -0.80
C GLU A 141 8.54 -14.62 -0.85
N SER A 142 9.14 -15.09 -1.94
CA SER A 142 9.59 -16.47 -2.07
C SER A 142 11.03 -16.53 -2.56
N GLY A 143 11.77 -17.53 -2.09
CA GLY A 143 13.20 -17.62 -2.33
C GLY A 143 13.80 -18.96 -1.91
N ILE A 144 15.12 -18.95 -1.76
CA ILE A 144 15.90 -20.10 -1.27
C ILE A 144 16.72 -19.68 -0.05
N VAL A 145 16.93 -20.63 0.86
CA VAL A 145 17.79 -20.51 2.05
C VAL A 145 18.76 -21.67 2.09
N ASP A 146 20.02 -21.41 2.40
CA ASP A 146 20.95 -22.46 2.83
C ASP A 146 20.70 -22.75 4.32
N TRP A 147 20.20 -23.95 4.64
CA TRP A 147 19.74 -24.27 6.01
C TRP A 147 20.86 -24.31 7.04
N GLN A 148 22.13 -24.36 6.63
CA GLN A 148 23.28 -24.45 7.53
C GLN A 148 23.88 -23.07 7.84
N SER A 149 24.04 -22.25 6.80
CA SER A 149 24.59 -20.89 6.90
C SER A 149 23.53 -19.83 7.16
N LEU A 150 22.26 -20.14 6.88
CA LEU A 150 21.12 -19.22 6.89
C LEU A 150 21.25 -18.07 5.90
N GLU A 151 22.11 -18.20 4.89
CA GLU A 151 22.16 -17.28 3.76
C GLU A 151 20.92 -17.46 2.89
N THR A 152 20.36 -16.34 2.41
CA THR A 152 19.09 -16.34 1.68
C THR A 152 19.20 -15.59 0.36
N ALA A 153 18.36 -15.98 -0.60
CA ALA A 153 18.16 -15.24 -1.83
C ALA A 153 16.66 -15.18 -2.18
N THR A 154 16.10 -13.98 -2.22
CA THR A 154 14.74 -13.75 -2.70
C THR A 154 14.69 -13.93 -4.21
N LEU A 155 13.83 -14.83 -4.67
CA LEU A 155 13.67 -15.13 -6.09
C LEU A 155 12.46 -14.42 -6.70
N HIS A 156 11.41 -14.20 -5.91
CA HIS A 156 10.19 -13.54 -6.33
C HIS A 156 9.56 -12.76 -5.17
N GLY A 157 8.93 -11.65 -5.50
CA GLY A 157 8.16 -10.83 -4.58
C GLY A 157 6.90 -10.34 -5.27
N GLY A 158 5.83 -10.22 -4.50
CA GLY A 158 4.53 -9.79 -4.98
C GLY A 158 3.56 -9.47 -3.85
N SER A 159 2.29 -9.35 -4.19
CA SER A 159 1.20 -9.21 -3.22
C SER A 159 0.11 -10.23 -3.50
N ILE A 160 -0.60 -10.65 -2.46
CA ILE A 160 -1.81 -11.45 -2.58
C ILE A 160 -2.94 -10.53 -3.05
N GLY A 161 -3.56 -10.87 -4.17
CA GLY A 161 -4.81 -10.28 -4.65
C GLY A 161 -6.00 -10.83 -3.89
N SER A 162 -7.05 -11.25 -4.59
CA SER A 162 -8.16 -11.97 -3.97
C SER A 162 -7.74 -13.38 -3.59
N VAL A 163 -8.16 -13.84 -2.41
CA VAL A 163 -8.08 -15.24 -2.02
C VAL A 163 -9.46 -15.88 -2.21
N SER A 164 -9.51 -17.01 -2.91
CA SER A 164 -10.69 -17.85 -3.05
C SER A 164 -10.48 -19.20 -2.38
N GLN A 165 -11.58 -19.84 -2.04
CA GLN A 165 -11.59 -21.17 -1.43
C GLN A 165 -12.46 -22.10 -2.28
N GLU A 166 -11.91 -23.24 -2.65
CA GLU A 166 -12.64 -24.30 -3.34
C GLU A 166 -12.18 -25.68 -2.85
N GLY A 167 -13.10 -26.53 -2.41
CA GLY A 167 -12.80 -27.92 -2.05
C GLY A 167 -11.82 -28.11 -0.88
N GLY A 168 -11.79 -27.20 0.10
CA GLY A 168 -10.86 -27.24 1.23
C GLY A 168 -9.42 -26.85 0.87
N LYS A 169 -9.21 -26.33 -0.34
CA LYS A 169 -7.95 -25.72 -0.79
C LYS A 169 -8.18 -24.22 -0.97
N PHE A 170 -7.13 -23.45 -0.69
CA PHE A 170 -7.12 -22.02 -0.92
C PHE A 170 -6.33 -21.73 -2.20
N ALA A 171 -6.85 -20.82 -3.01
CA ALA A 171 -6.16 -20.27 -4.16
C ALA A 171 -5.99 -18.77 -3.93
N ALA A 172 -4.76 -18.28 -4.04
CA ALA A 172 -4.45 -16.87 -3.90
C ALA A 172 -3.83 -16.39 -5.20
N GLN A 173 -4.40 -15.36 -5.80
CA GLN A 173 -3.77 -14.72 -6.96
C GLN A 173 -2.56 -13.93 -6.48
N LEU A 174 -1.35 -14.26 -6.94
CA LEU A 174 -0.18 -13.41 -6.67
C LEU A 174 -0.01 -12.38 -7.78
N ARG A 175 -0.04 -11.11 -7.38
CA ARG A 175 0.32 -10.00 -8.24
C ARG A 175 1.83 -9.79 -8.15
N SER A 176 2.50 -9.93 -9.28
CA SER A 176 3.94 -9.71 -9.35
C SER A 176 4.27 -8.22 -9.16
N ALA A 177 5.55 -7.91 -8.93
CA ALA A 177 6.03 -6.53 -8.95
C ALA A 177 5.76 -5.77 -10.28
N LYS A 178 5.40 -6.46 -11.37
CA LYS A 178 4.98 -5.82 -12.63
C LYS A 178 3.62 -5.13 -12.52
N ALA A 179 2.76 -5.53 -11.57
CA ALA A 179 1.48 -4.87 -11.34
C ALA A 179 1.65 -3.37 -11.03
N ASP A 180 2.79 -2.98 -10.46
CA ASP A 180 3.14 -1.58 -10.21
C ASP A 180 3.32 -0.77 -11.52
N LEU A 181 3.58 -1.44 -12.64
CA LEU A 181 3.72 -0.83 -13.97
C LEU A 181 2.37 -0.60 -14.68
N ASP A 182 1.29 -1.24 -14.22
CA ASP A 182 -0.08 -0.96 -14.69
C ASP A 182 -0.65 0.36 -14.09
N VAL A 183 0.17 0.96 -13.22
CA VAL A 183 0.30 2.37 -12.86
C VAL A 183 0.20 3.40 -13.99
N ASP A 184 -0.94 4.02 -14.36
CA ASP A 184 -0.89 5.26 -15.19
C ASP A 184 -0.29 6.41 -14.34
N PRO A 185 0.95 6.84 -14.59
CA PRO A 185 1.58 7.86 -13.77
C PRO A 185 1.12 9.27 -14.14
N VAL A 186 0.35 9.44 -15.22
CA VAL A 186 -0.07 10.74 -15.72
C VAL A 186 -1.33 11.17 -14.97
N PRO A 187 -1.27 12.26 -14.18
CA PRO A 187 -2.45 12.76 -13.51
C PRO A 187 -3.49 13.23 -14.53
N LEU A 188 -4.70 12.68 -14.44
CA LEU A 188 -5.85 13.17 -15.20
C LEU A 188 -6.41 14.44 -14.54
N SER A 189 -6.69 15.46 -15.35
CA SER A 189 -7.39 16.65 -14.90
C SER A 189 -8.77 16.27 -14.38
N SER A 190 -9.13 16.71 -13.18
CA SER A 190 -10.38 16.35 -12.52
C SER A 190 -10.89 17.49 -11.63
N PRO A 191 -12.22 17.73 -11.56
CA PRO A 191 -12.81 18.63 -10.58
C PRO A 191 -12.59 18.24 -9.11
N THR A 192 -12.26 16.96 -8.85
CA THR A 192 -12.03 16.43 -7.50
C THR A 192 -10.55 16.45 -7.13
N CYS A 193 -10.27 16.58 -5.83
CA CYS A 193 -8.90 16.52 -5.30
C CYS A 193 -8.28 15.13 -5.51
N ARG A 194 -7.10 15.08 -6.13
CA ARG A 194 -6.34 13.84 -6.28
C ARG A 194 -5.54 13.44 -5.04
N ALA A 195 -5.23 14.40 -4.16
CA ALA A 195 -4.41 14.12 -2.98
C ALA A 195 -5.11 13.14 -2.02
N SER A 196 -4.37 12.16 -1.50
CA SER A 196 -4.80 11.37 -0.36
C SER A 196 -5.01 12.27 0.86
N PHE A 197 -6.12 12.08 1.58
CA PHE A 197 -6.45 12.93 2.72
C PHE A 197 -5.41 12.75 3.83
N CYS A 198 -4.88 13.86 4.36
CA CYS A 198 -3.72 13.88 5.26
C CYS A 198 -2.45 13.20 4.70
N GLY A 199 -2.39 12.97 3.39
CA GLY A 199 -1.20 12.49 2.69
C GLY A 199 -0.23 13.63 2.36
N PRO A 200 0.96 13.32 1.82
CA PRO A 200 2.01 14.31 1.56
C PRO A 200 1.58 15.50 0.71
N GLU A 201 0.73 15.27 -0.29
CA GLU A 201 0.25 16.34 -1.18
C GLU A 201 -0.86 17.20 -0.57
N CYS A 202 -1.62 16.63 0.38
CA CYS A 202 -2.66 17.31 1.15
C CYS A 202 -2.05 18.10 2.32
N ALA A 203 -0.98 17.60 2.91
CA ALA A 203 -0.18 18.22 3.96
C ALA A 203 -0.91 18.54 5.29
N LEU A 204 -2.18 18.14 5.44
CA LEU A 204 -2.85 18.17 6.73
C LEU A 204 -2.22 17.16 7.68
N ASN A 205 -2.09 17.55 8.95
CA ASN A 205 -1.60 16.68 10.01
C ASN A 205 -2.64 15.58 10.29
N PRO A 206 -2.32 14.29 10.08
CA PRO A 206 -3.28 13.20 10.32
C PRO A 206 -3.82 13.16 11.75
N LEU A 207 -3.03 13.57 12.75
CA LEU A 207 -3.42 13.51 14.15
C LEU A 207 -4.55 14.49 14.49
N ASP A 208 -4.66 15.60 13.77
CA ASP A 208 -5.71 16.60 14.00
C ASP A 208 -7.07 16.16 13.44
N HIS A 209 -7.08 15.09 12.62
CA HIS A 209 -8.25 14.53 11.97
C HIS A 209 -8.48 13.05 12.34
N GLU A 210 -7.88 12.63 13.45
CA GLU A 210 -8.01 11.29 14.01
C GLU A 210 -8.59 11.33 15.43
N THR A 211 -9.64 10.54 15.65
CA THR A 211 -10.23 10.36 16.98
C THR A 211 -10.06 8.92 17.42
N ARG A 212 -9.53 8.70 18.63
CA ARG A 212 -9.53 7.39 19.27
C ARG A 212 -10.75 7.27 20.16
N THR A 213 -11.52 6.22 19.98
CA THR A 213 -12.77 5.97 20.71
C THR A 213 -12.98 4.47 20.87
N THR A 214 -14.06 4.08 21.54
CA THR A 214 -14.46 2.68 21.70
C THR A 214 -15.78 2.40 20.99
N ILE A 215 -15.98 1.14 20.63
CA ILE A 215 -17.22 0.67 20.02
C ILE A 215 -18.30 0.56 21.09
N ARG A 216 -19.42 1.25 20.90
CA ARG A 216 -20.60 1.19 21.76
C ARG A 216 -21.53 0.03 21.40
N SER A 217 -21.71 -0.21 20.09
CA SER A 217 -22.56 -1.30 19.59
C SER A 217 -22.09 -1.79 18.22
N VAL A 218 -22.37 -3.06 17.92
CA VAL A 218 -22.07 -3.73 16.66
C VAL A 218 -23.36 -4.32 16.09
N ASP A 219 -23.60 -4.09 14.80
CA ASP A 219 -24.71 -4.65 14.03
C ASP A 219 -24.11 -5.31 12.76
N PRO A 220 -23.80 -6.61 12.82
CA PRO A 220 -23.19 -7.33 11.69
C PRO A 220 -24.11 -7.40 10.47
N ASP A 221 -25.42 -7.53 10.68
CA ASP A 221 -26.41 -7.66 9.59
C ASP A 221 -26.51 -6.37 8.76
N ALA A 222 -26.43 -5.22 9.42
CA ALA A 222 -26.37 -3.91 8.76
C ALA A 222 -24.94 -3.46 8.39
N ASN A 223 -23.94 -4.31 8.64
CA ASN A 223 -22.52 -4.01 8.50
C ASN A 223 -22.07 -2.69 9.15
N ARG A 224 -22.52 -2.47 10.39
CA ARG A 224 -22.46 -1.17 11.06
C ARG A 224 -21.86 -1.27 12.46
N ILE A 225 -21.08 -0.26 12.82
CA ILE A 225 -20.62 -0.04 14.20
C ILE A 225 -21.10 1.32 14.69
N ALA A 226 -21.44 1.43 15.97
CA ALA A 226 -21.57 2.72 16.65
C ALA A 226 -20.40 2.89 17.62
N THR A 227 -19.84 4.09 17.70
CA THR A 227 -18.79 4.43 18.66
C THR A 227 -19.34 5.30 19.78
N GLU A 228 -18.52 5.54 20.81
CA GLU A 228 -18.83 6.54 21.84
C GLU A 228 -18.77 7.99 21.32
N GLU A 229 -18.34 8.19 20.07
CA GLU A 229 -18.47 9.48 19.41
C GLU A 229 -19.95 9.82 19.20
N ALA A 230 -20.35 11.02 19.62
CA ALA A 230 -21.75 11.43 19.56
C ALA A 230 -22.20 11.82 18.16
N ASP A 231 -21.30 12.39 17.35
CA ASP A 231 -21.56 12.82 15.99
C ASP A 231 -20.71 12.04 14.98
N HIS A 232 -21.39 11.26 14.13
CA HIS A 232 -20.75 10.49 13.07
C HIS A 232 -20.67 11.22 11.73
N SER A 233 -21.30 12.39 11.58
CA SER A 233 -21.48 13.07 10.29
C SER A 233 -20.18 13.39 9.57
N GLY A 234 -19.12 13.71 10.34
CA GLY A 234 -17.80 14.03 9.81
C GLY A 234 -17.01 12.85 9.22
N TYR A 235 -17.48 11.61 9.40
CA TYR A 235 -16.69 10.43 9.05
C TYR A 235 -17.09 9.78 7.71
N SER A 236 -18.07 10.32 6.98
CA SER A 236 -18.41 9.85 5.64
C SER A 236 -17.21 9.95 4.70
N PHE A 237 -16.86 8.85 4.01
CA PHE A 237 -15.62 8.70 3.22
C PHE A 237 -14.33 8.60 4.05
N GLY A 238 -14.45 8.51 5.38
CA GLY A 238 -13.34 8.31 6.31
C GLY A 238 -12.94 6.84 6.43
N THR A 239 -12.19 6.53 7.47
CA THR A 239 -11.68 5.18 7.73
C THR A 239 -11.78 4.86 9.21
N VAL A 240 -12.12 3.62 9.54
CA VAL A 240 -11.95 3.05 10.87
C VAL A 240 -10.77 2.08 10.85
N THR A 241 -9.87 2.20 11.81
CA THR A 241 -8.80 1.22 12.07
C THR A 241 -9.05 0.58 13.43
N PHE A 242 -9.16 -0.74 13.47
CA PHE A 242 -9.40 -1.50 14.70
C PHE A 242 -8.07 -1.69 15.45
N LEU A 243 -8.03 -1.29 16.73
CA LEU A 243 -6.80 -1.33 17.54
C LEU A 243 -6.75 -2.56 18.45
N ASP A 244 -7.89 -3.22 18.68
CA ASP A 244 -8.01 -4.46 19.45
C ASP A 244 -9.21 -5.28 18.96
N GLY A 245 -9.53 -6.36 19.68
CA GLY A 245 -10.59 -7.29 19.32
C GLY A 245 -10.21 -8.22 18.18
N THR A 246 -11.21 -8.93 17.67
CA THR A 246 -11.03 -9.93 16.60
C THR A 246 -10.66 -9.31 15.26
N MET A 247 -10.91 -8.02 15.06
CA MET A 247 -10.54 -7.27 13.86
C MET A 247 -9.25 -6.46 14.01
N ALA A 248 -8.48 -6.63 15.10
CA ALA A 248 -7.28 -5.85 15.37
C ALA A 248 -6.32 -5.81 14.16
N GLY A 249 -5.85 -4.61 13.83
CA GLY A 249 -4.95 -4.32 12.72
C GLY A 249 -5.66 -4.10 11.37
N LEU A 250 -6.93 -4.47 11.25
CA LEU A 250 -7.71 -4.22 10.03
C LEU A 250 -8.18 -2.76 9.95
N SER A 251 -8.38 -2.30 8.71
CA SER A 251 -9.02 -1.01 8.43
C SER A 251 -10.17 -1.18 7.44
N ALA A 252 -11.22 -0.39 7.61
CA ALA A 252 -12.39 -0.37 6.73
C ALA A 252 -12.77 1.07 6.39
N ARG A 253 -13.25 1.29 5.16
CA ARG A 253 -13.76 2.60 4.74
C ARG A 253 -15.18 2.79 5.25
N ILE A 254 -15.49 4.02 5.61
CA ILE A 254 -16.83 4.41 6.05
C ILE A 254 -17.62 4.87 4.81
N ILE A 255 -18.59 4.06 4.40
CA ILE A 255 -19.39 4.30 3.19
C ILE A 255 -20.65 5.11 3.47
N ALA A 256 -21.15 5.06 4.70
CA ALA A 256 -22.29 5.85 5.13
C ALA A 256 -22.22 6.14 6.63
N THR A 257 -22.77 7.29 7.02
CA THR A 257 -22.90 7.72 8.41
C THR A 257 -24.35 8.02 8.73
N SER A 258 -24.79 7.65 9.92
CA SER A 258 -26.13 7.92 10.43
C SER A 258 -26.08 8.23 11.92
N GLN A 259 -27.19 8.65 12.52
CA GLN A 259 -27.28 8.79 13.99
C GLN A 259 -27.10 7.46 14.74
N VAL A 260 -27.28 6.33 14.04
CA VAL A 260 -27.17 4.99 14.62
C VAL A 260 -25.75 4.42 14.48
N GLY A 261 -24.88 5.04 13.66
CA GLY A 261 -23.47 4.63 13.51
C GLY A 261 -22.91 4.73 12.10
N LEU A 262 -21.78 4.05 11.91
CA LEU A 262 -20.91 4.03 10.73
C LEU A 262 -21.08 2.71 9.98
N THR A 263 -21.53 2.76 8.72
CA THR A 263 -21.58 1.59 7.84
C THR A 263 -20.24 1.44 7.10
N LEU A 264 -19.71 0.22 7.08
CA LEU A 264 -18.37 -0.07 6.55
C LEU A 264 -18.42 -0.72 5.16
N ASP A 265 -17.31 -0.67 4.43
CA ASP A 265 -17.13 -1.35 3.13
C ASP A 265 -16.71 -2.83 3.26
N ARG A 266 -16.38 -3.27 4.47
CA ARG A 266 -15.99 -4.64 4.79
C ARG A 266 -16.92 -5.23 5.85
N PRO A 267 -17.24 -6.53 5.78
CA PRO A 267 -18.02 -7.21 6.81
C PRO A 267 -17.45 -7.00 8.21
N VAL A 268 -18.30 -6.60 9.15
CA VAL A 268 -17.98 -6.54 10.58
C VAL A 268 -18.09 -7.94 11.15
N ASP A 269 -17.04 -8.39 11.83
CA ASP A 269 -17.04 -9.67 12.51
C ASP A 269 -18.11 -9.72 13.62
N PRO A 270 -19.04 -10.70 13.61
CA PRO A 270 -20.02 -10.88 14.68
C PRO A 270 -19.41 -11.07 16.07
N ALA A 271 -18.16 -11.54 16.16
CA ALA A 271 -17.43 -11.71 17.41
C ALA A 271 -16.75 -10.42 17.91
N LEU A 272 -16.87 -9.30 17.17
CA LEU A 272 -16.30 -8.02 17.58
C LEU A 272 -17.00 -7.50 18.85
N ALA A 273 -16.24 -7.40 19.93
CA ALA A 273 -16.78 -6.97 21.21
C ALA A 273 -17.07 -5.46 21.27
N THR A 274 -18.11 -5.08 21.99
CA THR A 274 -18.26 -3.70 22.46
C THR A 274 -17.14 -3.34 23.44
N GLY A 275 -16.80 -2.07 23.55
CA GLY A 275 -15.63 -1.57 24.27
C GLY A 275 -14.31 -1.69 23.50
N ALA A 276 -14.28 -2.39 22.36
CA ALA A 276 -13.11 -2.47 21.49
C ALA A 276 -12.67 -1.07 21.04
N ARG A 277 -11.37 -0.79 21.11
CA ARG A 277 -10.76 0.48 20.73
C ARG A 277 -10.61 0.56 19.22
N VAL A 278 -11.02 1.69 18.69
CA VAL A 278 -10.90 2.03 17.28
C VAL A 278 -10.29 3.41 17.12
N LYS A 279 -9.66 3.61 15.97
CA LYS A 279 -9.22 4.91 15.51
C LYS A 279 -10.06 5.31 14.30
N LEU A 280 -10.82 6.37 14.44
CA LEU A 280 -11.60 6.96 13.36
C LEU A 280 -10.78 8.06 12.70
N ARG A 281 -10.74 8.08 11.38
CA ARG A 281 -10.20 9.19 10.59
C ARG A 281 -11.34 9.89 9.88
N GLU A 282 -11.40 11.21 9.98
CA GLU A 282 -12.37 12.03 9.27
C GLU A 282 -12.35 11.76 7.77
N GLY A 283 -13.51 11.96 7.14
CA GLY A 283 -13.66 11.75 5.71
C GLY A 283 -13.51 13.02 4.89
N CYS A 284 -12.99 12.83 3.67
CA CYS A 284 -12.82 13.88 2.67
C CYS A 284 -13.51 13.43 1.38
N ASP A 285 -14.55 14.16 0.99
CA ASP A 285 -15.33 13.98 -0.24
C ASP A 285 -14.58 14.43 -1.52
N LYS A 286 -13.35 14.93 -1.36
CA LYS A 286 -12.49 15.46 -2.42
C LYS A 286 -13.02 16.71 -3.12
N THR A 287 -13.99 17.43 -2.55
CA THR A 287 -14.52 18.67 -3.14
C THR A 287 -13.78 19.91 -2.62
N ILE A 288 -13.67 20.95 -3.45
CA ILE A 288 -13.07 22.22 -3.03
C ILE A 288 -13.87 22.93 -1.92
N ALA A 289 -15.20 22.75 -1.93
CA ALA A 289 -16.10 23.33 -0.94
C ALA A 289 -15.81 22.78 0.46
N THR A 290 -15.70 21.46 0.59
CA THR A 290 -15.32 20.81 1.85
C THR A 290 -13.86 21.12 2.22
N CYS A 291 -12.94 21.10 1.24
CA CYS A 291 -11.53 21.42 1.48
C CYS A 291 -11.33 22.82 2.07
N THR A 292 -12.09 23.81 1.58
CA THR A 292 -12.04 25.19 2.05
C THR A 292 -12.83 25.36 3.35
N GLY A 293 -14.08 24.90 3.38
CA GLY A 293 -15.00 25.19 4.48
C GLY A 293 -14.71 24.38 5.74
N ARG A 294 -14.36 23.10 5.59
CA ARG A 294 -14.13 22.20 6.73
C ARG A 294 -12.67 22.14 7.17
N PHE A 295 -11.74 22.18 6.23
CA PHE A 295 -10.32 21.94 6.50
C PHE A 295 -9.41 23.15 6.30
N ASP A 296 -9.92 24.26 5.77
CA ASP A 296 -9.15 25.47 5.42
C ASP A 296 -7.85 25.16 4.62
N ASN A 297 -7.93 24.18 3.70
CA ASN A 297 -6.76 23.62 3.02
C ASN A 297 -6.82 23.75 1.48
N ALA A 298 -7.50 24.80 0.99
CA ALA A 298 -7.65 25.04 -0.44
C ALA A 298 -6.30 25.19 -1.17
N CYS A 299 -5.27 25.70 -0.50
CA CYS A 299 -3.93 25.90 -1.07
C CYS A 299 -3.23 24.59 -1.48
N ASN A 300 -3.56 23.47 -0.84
CA ASN A 300 -3.03 22.15 -1.15
C ASN A 300 -3.99 21.30 -1.98
N PHE A 301 -5.07 21.87 -2.51
CA PHE A 301 -6.01 21.16 -3.38
C PHE A 301 -5.32 20.74 -4.68
N ARG A 302 -5.31 19.44 -4.97
CA ARG A 302 -4.66 18.84 -6.16
C ARG A 302 -5.66 18.44 -7.23
N GLY A 303 -6.60 19.32 -7.52
CA GLY A 303 -7.58 19.16 -8.60
C GLY A 303 -7.89 20.49 -9.26
N GLU A 304 -8.70 20.46 -10.30
CA GLU A 304 -9.09 21.61 -11.10
C GLU A 304 -10.60 21.86 -10.93
N PRO A 305 -11.03 22.49 -9.81
CA PRO A 305 -12.45 22.52 -9.41
C PRO A 305 -13.35 23.29 -10.38
N PHE A 306 -12.76 24.17 -11.19
CA PHE A 306 -13.45 24.98 -12.19
C PHE A 306 -13.21 24.48 -13.62
N LEU A 307 -12.70 23.25 -13.78
CA LEU A 307 -12.49 22.66 -15.10
C LEU A 307 -13.85 22.59 -15.82
N PRO A 308 -14.02 23.30 -16.94
CA PRO A 308 -15.27 23.26 -17.68
C PRO A 308 -15.47 21.86 -18.29
N GLY A 309 -16.68 21.33 -18.15
CA GLY A 309 -17.05 20.07 -18.80
C GLY A 309 -17.09 20.21 -20.32
N ASN A 310 -17.10 19.07 -21.02
CA ASN A 310 -17.14 19.03 -22.49
C ASN A 310 -18.33 19.80 -23.08
N ASP A 311 -19.42 19.94 -22.35
CA ASP A 311 -20.60 20.70 -22.78
C ASP A 311 -20.30 22.19 -23.01
N MET A 312 -19.34 22.78 -22.29
CA MET A 312 -18.90 24.16 -22.55
C MET A 312 -18.16 24.30 -23.88
N LEU A 313 -17.53 23.24 -24.40
CA LEU A 313 -16.88 23.29 -25.72
C LEU A 313 -17.90 23.40 -26.86
N ALA A 314 -19.13 22.94 -26.63
CA ALA A 314 -20.23 23.03 -27.58
C ALA A 314 -21.05 24.32 -27.45
N GLN A 315 -20.79 25.16 -26.42
CA GLN A 315 -21.50 26.41 -26.25
C GLN A 315 -20.99 27.46 -27.24
N TYR A 316 -21.85 27.83 -28.18
CA TYR A 316 -21.63 28.98 -29.04
C TYR A 316 -22.13 30.25 -28.33
N PRO A 317 -21.37 31.35 -28.32
CA PRO A 317 -21.81 32.59 -27.70
C PRO A 317 -23.06 33.11 -28.41
N MET A 318 -24.18 33.17 -27.70
CA MET A 318 -25.38 33.85 -28.20
C MET A 318 -25.20 35.36 -28.02
N PRO A 319 -25.37 36.17 -29.07
CA PRO A 319 -25.29 37.62 -28.95
C PRO A 319 -26.37 38.13 -27.97
N ARG A 320 -25.95 39.00 -27.05
CA ARG A 320 -26.84 39.72 -26.14
C ARG A 320 -27.54 40.87 -26.84
#